data_AF-A0A1I2RC09-F1
#
_entry.id   AF-A0A1I2RC09-F1
#
_cell.length_a   1.000
_cell.length_b   1.000
_cell.length_c   1.000
_cell.angle_alpha   90.00
_cell.angle_beta   90.00
_cell.angle_gamma   90.00
#
_symmetry.space_group_name_H-M   'P 1'
#
loop_
_entity.id
_entity.type
_entity.pdbx_description
1 polymer ?
#
loop_
_entity_poly.entity_id
_entity_poly.type
_entity_poly.pdbx_seq_one_letter_code
_entity_poly.pdbx_strand_id
1 'polypeptide(L)'
;MKPEANALYEEAAQYINRVLGRRAVSVRRIHRVIEQAKQVRRSGGAFALLHYSTELVHRLFAPDEVEKLKRSSRYGELARRLIDLMVEERVITRREAMMLKRAVR
;
A
#
# COMPACT_ATOMS: atom_id res chain seq x y z
N MET A 1 17.88 -6.26 -0.66
CA MET A 1 17.31 -5.45 -1.74
C MET A 1 17.72 -4.01 -1.51
N LYS A 2 18.36 -3.40 -2.50
CA LYS A 2 18.81 -2.01 -2.43
C LYS A 2 17.60 -1.05 -2.53
N PRO A 3 17.69 0.19 -2.03
CA PRO A 3 16.61 1.18 -1.98
C PRO A 3 16.36 1.86 -3.35
N GLU A 4 16.82 1.24 -4.44
CA GLU A 4 16.81 1.81 -5.78
C GLU A 4 15.52 1.40 -6.47
N ALA A 5 14.63 2.39 -6.64
CA ALA A 5 13.62 2.46 -7.70
C ALA A 5 12.89 1.14 -7.99
N ASN A 6 12.11 0.65 -7.03
CA ASN A 6 11.05 -0.29 -7.40
C ASN A 6 10.09 0.51 -8.30
N ALA A 7 10.09 0.23 -9.61
CA ALA A 7 9.25 0.93 -10.59
C ALA A 7 7.77 0.95 -10.14
N LEU A 8 7.37 -0.04 -9.35
CA LEU A 8 6.05 -0.11 -8.73
C LEU A 8 5.81 0.98 -7.67
N TYR A 9 6.82 1.43 -6.92
CA TYR A 9 6.69 2.58 -6.01
C TYR A 9 6.51 3.90 -6.75
N GLU A 10 7.24 4.07 -7.85
CA GLU A 10 7.09 5.24 -8.72
C GLU A 10 5.71 5.25 -9.37
N GLU A 11 5.31 4.12 -9.95
CA GLU A 11 3.98 3.95 -10.54
C GLU A 11 2.87 4.20 -9.51
N ALA A 12 2.98 3.63 -8.31
CA ALA A 12 2.00 3.83 -7.25
C ALA A 12 1.93 5.31 -6.82
N ALA A 13 3.07 5.96 -6.61
CA ALA A 13 3.10 7.37 -6.22
C ALA A 13 2.52 8.26 -7.32
N GLN A 14 2.91 8.06 -8.58
CA GLN A 14 2.40 8.81 -9.73
C GLN A 14 0.90 8.60 -9.91
N TYR A 15 0.43 7.35 -9.81
CA TYR A 15 -0.97 7.01 -9.96
C TYR A 15 -1.82 7.65 -8.86
N ILE A 16 -1.45 7.46 -7.59
CA ILE A 16 -2.20 8.03 -6.46
C ILE A 16 -2.25 9.55 -6.58
N ASN A 17 -1.11 10.19 -6.85
CA ASN A 17 -1.07 11.65 -6.99
C ASN A 17 -1.89 12.16 -8.18
N ARG A 18 -1.92 11.42 -9.29
CA ARG A 18 -2.75 11.76 -10.46
C ARG A 18 -4.24 11.62 -10.16
N VAL A 19 -4.67 10.52 -9.52
CA VAL A 19 -6.08 10.29 -9.18
C VAL A 19 -6.57 11.34 -8.16
N LEU A 20 -5.72 11.72 -7.20
CA LEU A 20 -6.07 12.69 -6.17
C LEU A 20 -5.88 14.15 -6.61
N GLY A 21 -5.23 14.41 -7.75
CA GLY A 21 -4.95 15.77 -8.22
C GLY A 21 -3.97 16.56 -7.34
N ARG A 22 -3.22 15.90 -6.44
CA ARG A 22 -2.26 16.53 -5.53
C ARG A 22 -1.08 15.61 -5.20
N ARG A 23 -0.01 16.16 -4.63
CA ARG A 23 1.14 15.39 -4.14
C ARG A 23 0.86 14.78 -2.75
N ALA A 24 0.06 13.72 -2.70
CA ALA A 24 -0.30 13.02 -1.45
C ALA A 24 0.82 12.08 -0.96
N VAL A 25 1.49 11.40 -1.88
CA VAL A 25 2.52 10.40 -1.58
C VAL A 25 3.77 10.59 -2.43
N SER A 26 4.91 10.17 -1.89
CA SER A 26 6.19 10.13 -2.58
C SER A 26 6.78 8.72 -2.48
N VAL A 27 7.67 8.37 -3.41
CA VAL A 27 8.39 7.08 -3.40
C VAL A 27 9.06 6.82 -2.05
N ARG A 28 9.74 7.85 -1.51
CA ARG A 28 10.40 7.79 -0.19
C ARG A 28 9.40 7.51 0.94
N ARG A 29 8.19 8.08 0.87
CA ARG A 29 7.13 7.85 1.86
C ARG A 29 6.56 6.44 1.75
N ILE A 30 6.32 5.94 0.54
CA ILE A 30 5.86 4.55 0.31
C ILE A 30 6.88 3.56 0.86
N HIS A 31 8.17 3.77 0.56
CA HIS A 31 9.25 2.95 1.09
C HIS A 31 9.27 2.97 2.63
N ARG A 32 9.20 4.15 3.25
CA ARG A 32 9.16 4.29 4.71
C ARG A 32 7.96 3.55 5.32
N VAL A 33 6.79 3.65 4.69
CA VAL A 33 5.58 2.95 5.12
C VAL A 33 5.78 1.43 5.12
N ILE A 34 6.42 0.89 4.09
CA ILE A 34 6.70 -0.55 3.97
C ILE A 34 7.68 -1.01 5.03
N GLU A 35 8.74 -0.24 5.28
CA GLU A 35 9.67 -0.54 6.37
C GLU A 35 9.00 -0.50 7.74
N GLN A 36 8.13 0.48 7.98
CA GLN A 36 7.31 0.53 9.20
C GLN A 36 6.36 -0.67 9.30
N ALA A 37 5.73 -1.07 8.19
CA ALA A 37 4.86 -2.25 8.15
C ALA A 37 5.63 -3.53 8.50
N LYS A 38 6.88 -3.69 8.02
CA LYS A 38 7.77 -4.79 8.41
C LYS A 38 8.06 -4.78 9.92
N GLN A 39 8.35 -3.62 10.48
CA GLN A 39 8.61 -3.48 11.92
C GLN A 39 7.37 -3.84 12.75
N VAL A 40 6.19 -3.32 12.39
CA VAL A 40 4.92 -3.64 13.05
C VAL A 40 4.59 -5.12 12.94
N ARG A 41 4.83 -5.74 11.78
CA ARG A 41 4.63 -7.19 11.60
C ARG A 41 5.52 -8.01 12.54
N ARG A 42 6.78 -7.59 12.74
CA ARG A 42 7.72 -8.28 13.63
C ARG A 42 7.35 -8.13 15.10
N SER A 43 6.83 -6.97 15.51
CA SER A 43 6.52 -6.69 16.91
C SER A 43 5.14 -7.17 17.35
N GLY A 44 4.12 -7.07 16.50
CA GLY A 44 2.72 -7.31 16.86
C GLY A 44 1.94 -8.23 15.93
N GLY A 45 2.62 -8.89 14.98
CA GLY A 45 2.01 -9.87 14.09
C GLY A 45 1.00 -9.29 13.10
N ALA A 46 0.02 -10.10 12.70
CA ALA A 46 -0.96 -9.75 11.68
C ALA A 46 -1.99 -8.70 12.14
N PHE A 47 -2.43 -8.79 13.40
CA PHE A 47 -3.43 -7.87 13.94
C PHE A 47 -2.89 -6.44 14.06
N ALA A 48 -1.68 -6.28 14.58
CA ALA A 48 -1.03 -4.97 14.66
C ALA A 48 -0.81 -4.36 13.26
N LEU A 49 -0.45 -5.18 12.27
CA LEU A 49 -0.28 -4.73 10.89
C LEU A 49 -1.61 -4.24 10.30
N LEU A 50 -2.72 -4.91 10.57
CA LEU A 50 -4.06 -4.52 10.11
C LEU A 50 -4.53 -3.21 10.77
N HIS A 51 -4.24 -3.03 12.05
CA HIS A 51 -4.52 -1.78 12.74
C HIS A 51 -3.68 -0.63 12.15
N TYR A 52 -2.38 -0.85 12.00
CA TYR A 52 -1.45 0.13 11.42
C TYR A 52 -1.86 0.56 10.00
N SER A 53 -2.25 -0.39 9.14
CA SER A 53 -2.66 -0.08 7.77
C SER A 53 -3.94 0.75 7.75
N THR A 54 -4.91 0.44 8.62
CA THR A 54 -6.15 1.21 8.76
C THR A 54 -5.86 2.63 9.20
N GLU A 55 -5.06 2.83 10.26
CA GLU A 55 -4.67 4.18 10.70
C GLU A 55 -3.88 4.95 9.66
N LEU A 56 -3.01 4.27 8.90
CA LEU A 56 -2.18 4.89 7.89
C LEU A 56 -3.03 5.50 6.77
N VAL A 57 -4.05 4.78 6.30
CA VAL A 57 -4.97 5.27 5.27
C VAL A 57 -5.65 6.55 5.72
N HIS A 58 -6.21 6.57 6.94
CA HIS A 58 -6.86 7.76 7.51
C HIS A 58 -5.90 8.94 7.74
N ARG A 59 -4.61 8.67 7.99
CA ARG A 59 -3.59 9.73 8.13
C ARG A 59 -3.12 10.32 6.81
N LEU A 60 -3.12 9.54 5.74
CA LEU A 60 -2.59 9.95 4.44
C LEU A 60 -3.66 10.54 3.51
N PHE A 61 -4.90 10.07 3.65
CA PHE A 61 -5.98 10.35 2.72
C PHE A 61 -7.26 10.73 3.47
N ALA A 62 -7.97 11.71 2.94
CA ALA A 62 -9.33 11.99 3.38
C ALA A 62 -10.28 10.87 2.93
N PRO A 63 -11.44 10.67 3.60
CA PRO A 63 -12.37 9.62 3.22
C PRO A 63 -12.85 9.69 1.76
N ASP A 64 -13.07 10.89 1.23
CA ASP A 64 -13.46 11.09 -0.18
C ASP A 64 -12.35 10.73 -1.16
N GLU A 65 -11.09 10.95 -0.78
CA GLU A 65 -9.90 10.58 -1.56
C GLU A 65 -9.73 9.07 -1.65
N VAL A 66 -10.00 8.36 -0.54
CA VAL A 66 -10.02 6.89 -0.52
C VAL A 66 -11.09 6.37 -1.48
N GLU A 67 -12.28 6.97 -1.47
CA GLU A 67 -13.36 6.56 -2.39
C GLU A 67 -13.03 6.90 -3.85
N LYS A 68 -12.39 8.05 -4.13
CA LYS A 68 -11.88 8.38 -5.48
C LYS A 68 -10.86 7.35 -5.96
N LEU A 69 -9.94 6.94 -5.10
CA LEU A 69 -8.96 5.89 -5.41
C LEU A 69 -9.63 4.54 -5.64
N LYS A 70 -10.63 4.15 -4.86
CA LYS A 70 -11.33 2.87 -5.08
C LYS A 70 -12.11 2.83 -6.40
N ARG A 71 -12.66 3.98 -6.82
CA ARG A 71 -13.46 4.11 -8.07
C ARG A 71 -12.61 4.21 -9.32
N SER A 72 -11.30 4.38 -9.21
CA SER A 72 -10.45 4.57 -10.39
C SER A 72 -10.21 3.25 -11.11
N SER A 73 -10.21 3.30 -12.45
CA SER A 73 -10.20 2.10 -13.32
C SER A 73 -9.00 1.17 -13.13
N ARG A 74 -7.86 1.69 -12.63
CA ARG A 74 -6.64 0.92 -12.38
C ARG A 74 -6.41 0.57 -10.91
N TYR A 75 -7.36 0.86 -10.01
CA TYR A 75 -7.22 0.59 -8.58
C TYR A 75 -6.96 -0.90 -8.30
N GLY A 76 -7.79 -1.76 -8.90
CA GLY A 76 -7.69 -3.21 -8.70
C GLY A 76 -6.34 -3.78 -9.17
N GLU A 77 -5.85 -3.35 -10.33
CA GLU A 77 -4.56 -3.78 -10.87
C GLU A 77 -3.40 -3.33 -9.97
N LEU A 78 -3.36 -2.04 -9.63
CA LEU A 78 -2.29 -1.47 -8.81
C LEU A 78 -2.28 -2.09 -7.40
N ALA A 79 -3.45 -2.24 -6.78
CA ALA A 79 -3.56 -2.84 -5.45
C ALA A 79 -3.10 -4.30 -5.45
N ARG A 80 -3.42 -5.10 -6.47
CA ARG A 80 -2.92 -6.49 -6.58
C ARG A 80 -1.40 -6.54 -6.69
N ARG A 81 -0.80 -5.67 -7.51
CA ARG A 81 0.67 -5.58 -7.66
C ARG A 81 1.34 -5.12 -6.36
N LEU A 82 0.75 -4.15 -5.65
CA LEU A 82 1.24 -3.73 -4.33
C LEU A 82 1.12 -4.84 -3.28
N ILE A 83 0.06 -5.64 -3.31
CA ILE A 83 -0.09 -6.81 -2.44
C ILE A 83 1.00 -7.85 -2.75
N ASP A 84 1.31 -8.11 -4.02
CA ASP A 84 2.42 -9.00 -4.40
C ASP A 84 3.75 -8.49 -3.87
N LEU A 85 4.00 -7.19 -4.00
CA LEU A 85 5.20 -6.59 -3.45
C LEU A 85 5.28 -6.73 -1.92
N MET A 86 4.17 -6.60 -1.20
CA MET A 86 4.16 -6.82 0.25
C MET A 86 4.52 -8.28 0.62
N VAL A 87 4.26 -9.25 -0.26
CA VAL A 87 4.71 -10.64 -0.08
C VAL A 87 6.21 -10.76 -0.31
N GLU A 88 6.72 -10.17 -1.41
CA GLU A 88 8.15 -10.17 -1.73
C GLU A 88 8.99 -9.52 -0.62
N GLU A 89 8.49 -8.41 -0.09
CA GLU A 89 9.07 -7.66 1.03
C GLU A 89 8.83 -8.35 2.39
N ARG A 90 8.17 -9.52 2.42
CA ARG A 90 7.85 -10.29 3.63
C ARG A 90 7.06 -9.52 4.69
N VAL A 91 6.26 -8.54 4.26
CA VAL A 91 5.33 -7.81 5.12
C VAL A 91 4.12 -8.69 5.45
N ILE A 92 3.63 -9.43 4.46
CA ILE A 92 2.51 -10.37 4.58
C ILE A 92 2.86 -11.72 3.96
N THR A 93 2.12 -12.74 4.37
CA THR A 93 2.21 -14.09 3.80
C THR A 93 1.41 -14.22 2.52
N ARG A 94 1.73 -15.25 1.72
CA ARG A 94 0.96 -15.59 0.50
C ARG A 94 -0.53 -15.84 0.79
N ARG A 95 -0.86 -16.43 1.95
CA ARG A 95 -2.25 -16.68 2.35
C ARG A 95 -3.00 -15.38 2.60
N GLU A 96 -2.41 -14.47 3.37
CA GLU A 96 -2.97 -13.12 3.62
C GLU A 96 -3.12 -12.34 2.32
N ALA A 97 -2.13 -12.40 1.43
CA ALA A 97 -2.19 -11.79 0.11
C ALA A 97 -3.36 -12.31 -0.74
N MET A 98 -3.61 -13.62 -0.77
CA MET A 98 -4.76 -14.19 -1.48
C MET A 98 -6.09 -13.67 -0.92
N MET A 99 -6.22 -13.51 0.39
CA MET A 99 -7.41 -12.94 1.02
C MET A 99 -7.60 -11.46 0.62
N LEU A 100 -6.53 -10.66 0.69
CA LEU A 100 -6.57 -9.25 0.32
C LEU A 100 -6.91 -9.06 -1.16
N LYS A 101 -6.32 -9.84 -2.07
CA LYS A 101 -6.61 -9.74 -3.51
C LYS A 101 -8.07 -10.04 -3.84
N ARG A 102 -8.74 -10.88 -3.05
CA ARG A 102 -10.19 -11.15 -3.20
C ARG A 102 -11.05 -9.98 -2.71
N ALA A 103 -10.58 -9.22 -1.73
CA ALA A 103 -11.26 -8.03 -1.22
C ALA A 103 -11.12 -6.82 -2.17
N VAL A 104 -10.04 -6.75 -2.95
CA VAL A 104 -9.81 -5.71 -3.97
C VAL A 104 -10.48 -6.09 -5.31
N ARG A 105 -11.79 -6.38 -5.27
CA ARG A 105 -12.56 -6.74 -6.46
C ARG A 105 -13.27 -5.55 -7.07
#